data_AF-A0A6B3NCR9-F1
#
_entry.id   AF-A0A6B3NCR9-F1
#
_cell.length_a   1.000
_cell.length_b   1.000
_cell.length_c   1.000
_cell.angle_alpha   90.00
_cell.angle_beta   90.00
_cell.angle_gamma   90.00
#
_symmetry.space_group_name_H-M   'P 1'
#
loop_
_entity.id
_entity.type
_entity.pdbx_description
1 polymer ?
#
loop_
_entity_poly.entity_id
_entity_poly.type
_entity_poly.pdbx_seq_one_letter_code
_entity_poly.pdbx_strand_id
1 'polypeptide(L)'
;MLIQTALRVPAPEIEALIEGRMIVIMPRVPINPGRQFALYPSAISIRALPIEKYYRSDFLPTAQKTIADINSETVVIKAWARCEFCPFLDASEACDILSQLTVWTKEALEQILKQPGYKRLAYLRVYRLPQPWEMPVPSNSNPNFIPLERSLDVSETTPVLSEHIFARRRRQLENRQLPLYPELEQLHSAITQLCQTNHAAQELNQDIKQLLGWANEIPTRQLNPDLAWINDITALGDRSKELDTGKSNYQAGTDFENIVRNSLKFLGFTIDYSHKGGAGGLDLFCSQPYPLVGECKAGKKIPNNTAVQLLNLGTIRLNDEQLLKQTTKLIIGPGEPTKQLKEAATLHGMAIINP
;
A
#
# COMPACT_ATOMS: atom_id res chain seq x y z
N MET A 1 -16.32 26.63 11.44
CA MET A 1 -16.78 27.23 10.15
C MET A 1 -18.17 26.70 9.87
N LEU A 2 -19.08 27.52 9.33
CA LEU A 2 -20.49 27.13 9.24
C LEU A 2 -20.87 26.63 7.84
N ILE A 3 -21.35 25.40 7.76
CA ILE A 3 -21.91 24.81 6.54
C ILE A 3 -23.43 24.77 6.64
N GLN A 4 -24.11 25.26 5.60
CA GLN A 4 -25.57 25.36 5.52
C GLN A 4 -26.20 24.51 4.43
N THR A 5 -25.38 23.85 3.59
CA THR A 5 -25.85 23.02 2.50
C THR A 5 -25.12 21.70 2.46
N ALA A 6 -25.81 20.66 2.00
CA ALA A 6 -25.24 19.35 1.75
C ALA A 6 -25.32 19.01 0.26
N LEU A 7 -24.23 18.52 -0.33
CA LEU A 7 -24.24 17.98 -1.68
C LEU A 7 -24.77 16.54 -1.63
N ARG A 8 -25.80 16.27 -2.42
CA ARG A 8 -26.32 14.92 -2.58
C ARG A 8 -25.39 14.09 -3.48
N VAL A 9 -24.88 12.99 -2.94
CA VAL A 9 -23.95 12.08 -3.62
C VAL A 9 -24.44 10.63 -3.40
N PRO A 10 -24.21 9.69 -4.34
CA PRO A 10 -24.47 8.28 -4.10
C PRO A 10 -23.77 7.79 -2.83
N ALA A 11 -24.50 7.08 -1.96
CA ALA A 11 -23.96 6.67 -0.66
C ALA A 11 -22.65 5.85 -0.77
N PRO A 12 -22.49 4.90 -1.72
CA PRO A 12 -21.21 4.22 -1.90
C PRO A 12 -20.04 5.15 -2.24
N GLU A 13 -20.26 6.19 -3.04
CA GLU A 13 -19.20 7.16 -3.37
C GLU A 13 -18.79 7.97 -2.14
N ILE A 14 -19.72 8.27 -1.23
CA ILE A 14 -19.38 8.91 0.05
C ILE A 14 -18.52 8.01 0.92
N GLU A 15 -18.84 6.71 1.02
CA GLU A 15 -17.99 5.78 1.77
C GLU A 15 -16.62 5.63 1.11
N ALA A 16 -16.54 5.61 -0.22
CA ALA A 16 -15.25 5.62 -0.91
C ALA A 16 -14.42 6.90 -0.62
N LEU A 17 -15.08 8.06 -0.52
CA LEU A 17 -14.45 9.31 -0.10
C LEU A 17 -14.00 9.27 1.37
N ILE A 18 -14.81 8.74 2.28
CA ILE A 18 -14.53 8.64 3.72
C ILE A 18 -13.43 7.62 4.02
N GLU A 19 -13.39 6.51 3.30
CA GLU A 19 -12.31 5.52 3.35
C GLU A 19 -11.03 6.03 2.64
N GLY A 20 -11.12 7.15 1.93
CA GLY A 20 -10.01 7.73 1.19
C GLY A 20 -9.64 6.92 -0.05
N ARG A 21 -10.50 6.04 -0.56
CA ARG A 21 -10.30 5.26 -1.79
C ARG A 21 -10.36 6.11 -3.05
N MET A 22 -11.12 7.21 -3.02
CA MET A 22 -11.18 8.21 -4.08
C MET A 22 -11.18 9.61 -3.48
N ILE A 23 -10.87 10.62 -4.31
CA ILE A 23 -10.93 12.05 -3.93
C ILE A 23 -11.77 12.87 -4.90
N VAL A 24 -12.52 12.20 -5.77
CA VAL A 24 -13.29 12.84 -6.83
C VAL A 24 -14.75 12.40 -6.77
N ILE A 25 -15.64 13.21 -7.33
CA ILE A 25 -17.02 12.82 -7.66
C ILE A 25 -17.36 13.35 -9.05
N MET A 26 -18.43 12.84 -9.65
CA MET A 26 -18.98 13.36 -10.91
C MET A 26 -20.27 14.15 -10.61
N PRO A 27 -20.22 15.46 -10.34
CA PRO A 27 -21.43 16.22 -10.03
C PRO A 27 -22.24 16.54 -11.29
N ARG A 28 -23.56 16.68 -11.13
CA ARG A 28 -24.47 17.16 -12.19
C ARG A 28 -24.35 18.64 -12.51
N VAL A 29 -23.82 19.41 -11.56
CA VAL A 29 -23.68 20.86 -11.64
C VAL A 29 -22.24 21.28 -11.35
N PRO A 30 -21.76 22.38 -11.93
CA PRO A 30 -20.47 22.93 -11.56
C PRO A 30 -20.44 23.27 -10.06
N ILE A 31 -19.31 22.95 -9.42
CA ILE A 31 -19.05 23.30 -8.03
C ILE A 31 -17.86 24.26 -8.01
N ASN A 32 -18.09 25.47 -7.54
CA ASN A 32 -17.03 26.47 -7.44
C ASN A 32 -15.92 25.99 -6.49
N PRO A 33 -14.63 26.14 -6.86
CA PRO A 33 -13.52 25.94 -5.94
C PRO A 33 -13.71 26.75 -4.65
N GLY A 34 -13.31 26.17 -3.52
CA GLY A 34 -13.51 26.73 -2.19
C GLY A 34 -14.91 26.51 -1.60
N ARG A 35 -15.92 26.11 -2.40
CA ARG A 35 -17.26 25.85 -1.87
C ARG A 35 -17.22 24.66 -0.91
N GLN A 36 -17.90 24.82 0.22
CA GLN A 36 -17.98 23.84 1.30
C GLN A 36 -19.41 23.33 1.46
N PHE A 37 -19.54 22.05 1.77
CA PHE A 37 -20.83 21.39 1.92
C PHE A 37 -20.69 20.09 2.70
N ALA A 38 -21.77 19.68 3.36
CA ALA A 38 -21.89 18.35 3.92
C ALA A 38 -22.06 17.32 2.80
N LEU A 39 -21.69 16.06 3.04
CA LEU A 39 -21.90 14.96 2.09
C LEU A 39 -23.17 14.21 2.47
N TYR A 40 -24.25 14.44 1.72
CA TYR A 40 -25.54 13.78 1.95
C TYR A 40 -25.61 12.46 1.17
N PRO A 41 -25.66 11.30 1.85
CA PRO A 41 -25.80 10.01 1.19
C PRO A 41 -27.19 9.86 0.60
N SER A 42 -27.23 9.40 -0.64
CA SER A 42 -28.46 9.14 -1.34
C SER A 42 -28.44 7.79 -2.00
N ALA A 43 -29.62 7.19 -2.10
CA ALA A 43 -29.85 6.01 -2.91
C ALA A 43 -29.86 6.32 -4.43
N ILE A 44 -29.45 7.54 -4.85
CA ILE A 44 -29.55 7.97 -6.24
C ILE A 44 -28.91 6.92 -7.12
N SER A 45 -29.82 6.29 -7.84
CA SER A 45 -29.61 5.34 -8.87
C SER A 45 -29.14 6.13 -10.10
N ILE A 46 -27.85 6.10 -10.37
CA ILE A 46 -27.39 6.14 -11.76
C ILE A 46 -27.59 4.71 -12.32
N ARG A 47 -28.76 4.06 -12.10
CA ARG A 47 -28.97 2.63 -12.44
C ARG A 47 -29.44 2.50 -13.89
N ALA A 48 -28.56 2.88 -14.81
CA ALA A 48 -28.57 2.25 -16.14
C ALA A 48 -27.91 0.85 -16.08
N LEU A 49 -27.10 0.59 -15.05
CA LEU A 49 -26.34 -0.65 -14.89
C LEU A 49 -26.62 -1.33 -13.54
N PRO A 50 -26.52 -2.68 -13.48
CA PRO A 50 -26.38 -3.43 -12.23
C PRO A 50 -25.17 -2.95 -11.41
N ILE A 51 -25.23 -3.11 -10.08
CA ILE A 51 -24.18 -2.61 -9.17
C ILE A 51 -22.82 -3.25 -9.45
N GLU A 52 -22.80 -4.51 -9.85
CA GLU A 52 -21.61 -5.30 -10.19
C GLU A 52 -20.90 -4.76 -11.44
N LYS A 53 -21.65 -4.08 -12.31
CA LYS A 53 -21.11 -3.39 -13.47
C LYS A 53 -20.81 -1.92 -13.20
N TYR A 54 -21.24 -1.39 -12.05
CA TYR A 54 -21.09 0.01 -11.70
C TYR A 54 -19.82 0.26 -10.88
N TYR A 55 -19.57 -0.59 -9.88
CA TYR A 55 -18.39 -0.51 -9.03
C TYR A 55 -17.45 -1.67 -9.29
N ARG A 56 -16.15 -1.43 -9.09
CA ARG A 56 -15.13 -2.47 -9.18
C ARG A 56 -15.39 -3.57 -8.16
N SER A 57 -15.02 -4.80 -8.50
CA SER A 57 -15.22 -6.01 -7.67
C SER A 57 -14.71 -5.84 -6.24
N ASP A 58 -13.60 -5.12 -6.11
CA ASP A 58 -12.87 -4.85 -4.89
C ASP A 58 -13.59 -3.85 -3.96
N PHE A 59 -14.57 -3.10 -4.48
CA PHE A 59 -15.42 -2.17 -3.74
C PHE A 59 -16.89 -2.64 -3.60
N LEU A 60 -17.30 -3.69 -4.32
CA LEU A 60 -18.68 -4.18 -4.33
C LEU A 60 -19.26 -4.48 -2.94
N PRO A 61 -18.55 -5.16 -2.01
CA PRO A 61 -19.11 -5.44 -0.69
C PRO A 61 -19.47 -4.16 0.09
N THR A 62 -18.60 -3.16 0.04
CA THR A 62 -18.86 -1.84 0.66
C THR A 62 -20.06 -1.17 -0.01
N ALA A 63 -20.12 -1.17 -1.33
CA ALA A 63 -21.23 -0.57 -2.07
C ALA A 63 -22.59 -1.25 -1.76
N GLN A 64 -22.63 -2.58 -1.74
CA GLN A 64 -23.83 -3.36 -1.43
C GLN A 64 -24.31 -3.09 0.00
N LYS A 65 -23.40 -3.17 0.98
CA LYS A 65 -23.70 -2.88 2.38
C LYS A 65 -24.24 -1.46 2.53
N THR A 66 -23.54 -0.48 1.96
CA THR A 66 -23.91 0.94 2.08
C THR A 66 -25.30 1.21 1.50
N ILE A 67 -25.67 0.54 0.41
CA ILE A 67 -27.01 0.67 -0.19
C ILE A 67 -28.07 0.00 0.68
N ALA A 68 -27.77 -1.16 1.28
CA ALA A 68 -28.68 -1.85 2.20
C ALA A 68 -28.92 -1.05 3.48
N ASP A 69 -27.91 -0.31 3.95
CA ASP A 69 -27.97 0.50 5.17
C ASP A 69 -28.72 1.84 4.99
N ILE A 70 -29.16 2.20 3.77
CA ILE A 70 -29.92 3.44 3.54
C ILE A 70 -31.32 3.28 4.14
N ASN A 71 -31.55 3.96 5.28
CA ASN A 71 -32.87 4.08 5.89
C ASN A 71 -33.77 5.05 5.10
N SER A 72 -35.06 4.74 5.01
CA SER A 72 -36.08 5.59 4.38
C SER A 72 -36.49 6.81 5.20
N GLU A 73 -36.25 6.81 6.52
CA GLU A 73 -36.75 7.87 7.43
C GLU A 73 -35.69 8.92 7.79
N THR A 74 -34.45 8.49 8.04
CA THR A 74 -33.35 9.37 8.46
C THR A 74 -32.09 9.15 7.62
N VAL A 75 -31.32 10.22 7.45
CA VAL A 75 -30.04 10.21 6.75
C VAL A 75 -28.92 10.61 7.70
N VAL A 76 -27.85 9.81 7.70
CA VAL A 76 -26.66 10.02 8.53
C VAL A 76 -25.56 10.68 7.70
N ILE A 77 -25.22 11.92 8.01
CA ILE A 77 -24.08 12.64 7.44
C ILE A 77 -22.85 12.38 8.32
N LYS A 78 -21.80 11.80 7.74
CA LYS A 78 -20.56 11.45 8.47
C LYS A 78 -19.38 12.37 8.15
N ALA A 79 -19.48 13.14 7.07
CA ALA A 79 -18.37 13.93 6.54
C ALA A 79 -18.84 15.18 5.82
N TRP A 80 -17.91 16.13 5.68
CA TRP A 80 -18.08 17.33 4.87
C TRP A 80 -16.89 17.46 3.91
N ALA A 81 -17.05 18.27 2.87
CA ALA A 81 -16.03 18.47 1.86
C ALA A 81 -15.91 19.93 1.43
N ARG A 82 -14.70 20.26 0.98
CA ARG A 82 -14.39 21.47 0.22
C ARG A 82 -14.05 21.08 -1.21
N CYS A 83 -14.67 21.73 -2.20
CA CYS A 83 -14.30 21.56 -3.60
C CYS A 83 -12.96 22.27 -3.85
N GLU A 84 -11.94 21.54 -4.26
CA GLU A 84 -10.63 22.09 -4.60
C GLU A 84 -10.53 22.45 -6.07
N PHE A 85 -11.20 21.67 -6.93
CA PHE A 85 -11.15 21.84 -8.38
C PHE A 85 -12.33 21.13 -9.05
N CYS A 86 -12.88 21.67 -10.14
CA CYS A 86 -14.01 21.05 -10.86
C CYS A 86 -13.91 21.22 -12.38
N PRO A 87 -12.88 20.64 -13.03
CA PRO A 87 -12.69 20.72 -14.47
C PRO A 87 -13.76 19.96 -15.25
N PHE A 88 -13.92 20.34 -16.52
CA PHE A 88 -14.60 19.50 -17.50
C PHE A 88 -13.79 18.23 -17.76
N LEU A 89 -14.49 17.13 -18.01
CA LEU A 89 -13.90 15.86 -18.36
C LEU A 89 -14.03 15.63 -19.88
N ASP A 90 -12.89 15.50 -20.56
CA ASP A 90 -12.86 15.05 -21.95
C ASP A 90 -13.00 13.51 -22.00
N ALA A 91 -13.94 13.02 -22.81
CA ALA A 91 -14.63 11.77 -22.54
C ALA A 91 -13.97 10.51 -23.12
N SER A 92 -13.17 10.58 -24.20
CA SER A 92 -12.75 9.37 -24.91
C SER A 92 -11.51 8.68 -24.34
N GLU A 93 -10.59 9.41 -23.70
CA GLU A 93 -9.36 8.82 -23.12
C GLU A 93 -9.40 8.72 -21.58
N ALA A 94 -10.33 9.42 -20.92
CA ALA A 94 -10.31 9.52 -19.47
C ALA A 94 -10.87 8.29 -18.75
N CYS A 95 -11.79 7.52 -19.34
CA CYS A 95 -12.48 6.44 -18.65
C CYS A 95 -11.56 5.29 -18.22
N ASP A 96 -10.60 4.90 -19.05
CA ASP A 96 -9.69 3.80 -18.76
C ASP A 96 -8.86 4.08 -17.50
N ILE A 97 -8.23 5.24 -17.46
CA ILE A 97 -7.36 5.62 -16.35
C ILE A 97 -8.19 5.97 -15.11
N LEU A 98 -9.32 6.66 -15.27
CA LEU A 98 -10.20 6.97 -14.14
C LEU A 98 -10.79 5.71 -13.50
N SER A 99 -11.08 4.66 -14.26
CA SER A 99 -11.56 3.39 -13.70
C SER A 99 -10.52 2.73 -12.80
N GLN A 100 -9.23 2.96 -13.07
CA GLN A 100 -8.13 2.46 -12.24
C GLN A 100 -7.90 3.34 -11.00
N LEU A 101 -8.18 4.64 -11.10
CA LEU A 101 -7.96 5.62 -10.03
C LEU A 101 -9.19 5.89 -9.14
N THR A 102 -10.32 5.25 -9.43
CA THR A 102 -11.59 5.43 -8.71
C THR A 102 -12.25 4.08 -8.45
N VAL A 103 -13.37 4.10 -7.72
CA VAL A 103 -14.15 2.89 -7.44
C VAL A 103 -15.09 2.49 -8.58
N TRP A 104 -15.22 3.32 -9.61
CA TRP A 104 -16.09 3.05 -10.75
C TRP A 104 -15.41 2.11 -11.75
N THR A 105 -16.21 1.27 -12.41
CA THR A 105 -15.75 0.54 -13.61
C THR A 105 -15.64 1.49 -14.80
N LYS A 106 -14.96 1.04 -15.86
CA LYS A 106 -14.92 1.77 -17.14
C LYS A 106 -16.32 1.95 -17.70
N GLU A 107 -17.12 0.89 -17.69
CA GLU A 107 -18.49 0.87 -18.18
C GLU A 107 -19.38 1.87 -17.42
N ALA A 108 -19.20 1.97 -16.10
CA ALA A 108 -19.91 2.94 -15.28
C ALA A 108 -19.56 4.37 -15.68
N LEU A 109 -18.26 4.69 -15.82
CA LEU A 109 -17.78 6.00 -16.23
C LEU A 109 -18.33 6.41 -17.60
N GLU A 110 -18.31 5.50 -18.57
CA GLU A 110 -18.88 5.73 -19.89
C GLU A 110 -20.39 6.02 -19.83
N GLN A 111 -21.14 5.30 -18.98
CA GLN A 111 -22.58 5.52 -18.81
C GLN A 111 -22.88 6.82 -18.06
N ILE A 112 -22.11 7.18 -17.04
CA ILE A 112 -22.19 8.47 -16.35
C ILE A 112 -21.98 9.60 -17.35
N LEU A 113 -20.92 9.52 -18.17
CA LEU A 113 -20.60 10.53 -19.16
C LEU A 113 -21.63 10.66 -20.29
N LYS A 114 -22.43 9.63 -20.57
CA LYS A 114 -23.55 9.72 -21.54
C LYS A 114 -24.73 10.53 -21.00
N GLN A 115 -24.85 10.69 -19.68
CA GLN A 115 -25.94 11.44 -19.07
C GLN A 115 -25.72 12.95 -19.17
N PRO A 116 -26.79 13.74 -19.42
CA PRO A 116 -26.68 15.19 -19.42
C PRO A 116 -26.29 15.71 -18.04
N GLY A 117 -25.36 16.67 -18.00
CA GLY A 117 -24.88 17.31 -16.77
C GLY A 117 -23.65 16.67 -16.13
N TYR A 118 -23.37 15.38 -16.39
CA TYR A 118 -22.23 14.66 -15.83
C TYR A 118 -20.98 14.77 -16.70
N LYS A 119 -20.50 16.00 -16.92
CA LYS A 119 -19.31 16.28 -17.76
C LYS A 119 -18.15 16.86 -16.97
N ARG A 120 -18.19 16.72 -15.65
CA ARG A 120 -17.23 17.36 -14.74
C ARG A 120 -16.76 16.37 -13.70
N LEU A 121 -15.50 16.52 -13.31
CA LEU A 121 -14.88 15.75 -12.24
C LEU A 121 -14.52 16.72 -11.11
N ALA A 122 -15.24 16.68 -9.99
CA ALA A 122 -14.95 17.54 -8.84
C ALA A 122 -13.99 16.84 -7.88
N TYR A 123 -12.89 17.51 -7.56
CA TYR A 123 -11.87 17.09 -6.60
C TYR A 123 -12.24 17.62 -5.23
N LEU A 124 -12.44 16.72 -4.28
CA LEU A 124 -12.96 17.04 -2.96
C LEU A 124 -11.93 16.79 -1.87
N ARG A 125 -11.64 17.83 -1.10
CA ARG A 125 -10.94 17.70 0.18
C ARG A 125 -11.97 17.32 1.24
N VAL A 126 -11.88 16.10 1.77
CA VAL A 126 -12.89 15.52 2.66
C VAL A 126 -12.41 15.47 4.11
N TYR A 127 -13.31 15.78 5.03
CA TYR A 127 -13.08 15.81 6.47
C TYR A 127 -14.18 15.04 7.19
N ARG A 128 -13.79 14.26 8.21
CA ARG A 128 -14.74 13.51 9.03
C ARG A 128 -15.39 14.43 10.05
N LEU A 129 -16.71 14.31 10.23
CA LEU A 129 -17.38 14.99 11.34
C LEU A 129 -16.99 14.30 12.66
N PRO A 130 -16.76 15.06 13.75
CA PRO A 130 -16.48 14.48 15.07
C PRO A 130 -17.59 13.54 15.56
N GLN A 131 -18.83 13.87 15.22
CA GLN A 131 -20.00 13.03 15.44
C GLN A 131 -20.85 13.01 14.17
N PRO A 132 -21.38 11.84 13.76
CA PRO A 132 -22.35 11.77 12.67
C PRO A 132 -23.57 12.63 12.97
N TRP A 133 -24.15 13.23 11.95
CA TRP A 133 -25.35 14.04 12.07
C TRP A 133 -26.52 13.43 11.34
N GLU A 134 -27.58 13.15 12.09
CA GLU A 134 -28.85 12.66 11.56
C GLU A 134 -29.78 13.82 11.18
N MET A 135 -30.40 13.69 10.02
CA MET A 135 -31.45 14.60 9.56
C MET A 135 -32.56 13.83 8.84
N PRO A 136 -33.80 14.33 8.86
CA PRO A 136 -34.90 13.69 8.13
C PRO A 136 -34.69 13.78 6.62
N VAL A 137 -35.25 12.82 5.89
CA VAL A 137 -35.26 12.85 4.43
C VAL A 137 -36.12 14.04 3.95
N PRO A 138 -35.60 14.97 3.14
CA PRO A 138 -36.37 16.10 2.65
C PRO A 138 -37.55 15.64 1.78
N SER A 139 -38.74 16.21 2.02
CA SER A 139 -39.98 15.92 1.30
C SER A 139 -40.03 16.48 -0.13
N ASN A 140 -39.11 17.38 -0.51
CA ASN A 140 -39.08 18.04 -1.81
C ASN A 140 -38.09 17.44 -2.83
N SER A 141 -38.44 17.61 -4.10
CA SER A 141 -37.83 17.01 -5.28
C SER A 141 -36.38 17.45 -5.55
N ASN A 142 -35.46 16.52 -5.28
CA ASN A 142 -34.20 16.31 -6.00
C ASN A 142 -33.25 17.51 -6.26
N PRO A 143 -33.03 18.47 -5.34
CA PRO A 143 -31.97 19.46 -5.56
C PRO A 143 -30.59 18.79 -5.39
N ASN A 144 -29.61 19.21 -6.20
CA ASN A 144 -28.22 18.73 -6.06
C ASN A 144 -27.65 19.14 -4.68
N PHE A 145 -28.02 20.32 -4.20
CA PHE A 145 -27.69 20.80 -2.86
C PHE A 145 -28.94 20.87 -2.00
N ILE A 146 -28.91 20.24 -0.83
CA ILE A 146 -30.00 20.21 0.14
C ILE A 146 -29.69 21.25 1.22
N PRO A 147 -30.63 22.13 1.58
CA PRO A 147 -30.47 23.01 2.71
C PRO A 147 -30.45 22.19 4.01
N LEU A 148 -29.56 22.55 4.91
CA LEU A 148 -29.44 21.95 6.23
C LEU A 148 -30.41 22.65 7.20
N GLU A 149 -31.12 21.89 8.05
CA GLU A 149 -32.06 22.47 9.03
C GLU A 149 -31.37 23.41 10.03
N ARG A 150 -30.13 23.08 10.38
CA ARG A 150 -29.23 23.91 11.17
C ARG A 150 -27.84 23.94 10.53
N SER A 151 -27.11 25.03 10.75
CA SER A 151 -25.73 25.10 10.30
C SER A 151 -24.87 24.07 11.04
N LEU A 152 -24.01 23.37 10.31
CA LEU A 152 -22.96 22.52 10.89
C LEU A 152 -21.75 23.38 11.21
N ASP A 153 -21.30 23.35 12.45
CA ASP A 153 -19.97 23.86 12.78
C ASP A 153 -18.92 22.79 12.50
N VAL A 154 -18.00 23.10 11.61
CA VAL A 154 -16.97 22.18 11.14
C VAL A 154 -15.56 22.76 11.30
N SER A 155 -14.59 21.87 11.46
CA SER A 155 -13.15 22.17 11.50
C SER A 155 -12.40 21.34 10.47
N GLU A 156 -11.23 21.86 10.04
CA GLU A 156 -10.33 21.17 9.12
C GLU A 156 -9.36 20.20 9.84
N THR A 157 -9.61 19.89 11.11
CA THR A 157 -8.69 19.14 11.99
C THR A 157 -8.73 17.63 11.77
N THR A 158 -9.74 17.11 11.07
CA THR A 158 -9.98 15.67 10.84
C THR A 158 -10.01 15.33 9.35
N PRO A 159 -8.98 15.69 8.55
CA PRO A 159 -8.98 15.40 7.13
C PRO A 159 -8.90 13.88 6.90
N VAL A 160 -9.61 13.38 5.90
CA VAL A 160 -9.56 11.94 5.55
C VAL A 160 -8.16 11.54 5.08
N LEU A 161 -7.51 12.40 4.29
CA LEU A 161 -6.15 12.23 3.79
C LEU A 161 -5.28 13.39 4.28
N SER A 162 -3.98 13.20 4.55
CA SER A 162 -3.10 14.37 4.77
C SER A 162 -3.01 15.26 3.53
N GLU A 163 -2.46 16.47 3.72
CA GLU A 163 -2.24 17.41 2.63
C GLU A 163 -1.33 16.84 1.54
N HIS A 164 -0.23 16.20 1.96
CA HIS A 164 0.71 15.58 1.03
C HIS A 164 0.05 14.48 0.18
N ILE A 165 -0.70 13.58 0.82
CA ILE A 165 -1.38 12.47 0.14
C ILE A 165 -2.40 13.00 -0.86
N PHE A 166 -3.23 13.95 -0.43
CA PHE A 166 -4.26 14.54 -1.29
C PHE A 166 -3.63 15.26 -2.49
N ALA A 167 -2.59 16.09 -2.28
CA ALA A 167 -1.89 16.77 -3.34
C ALA A 167 -1.23 15.80 -4.34
N ARG A 168 -0.73 14.65 -3.87
CA ARG A 168 -0.19 13.58 -4.71
C ARG A 168 -1.30 12.94 -5.55
N ARG A 169 -2.42 12.52 -4.94
CA ARG A 169 -3.55 11.90 -5.66
C ARG A 169 -4.21 12.85 -6.64
N ARG A 170 -4.32 14.12 -6.27
CA ARG A 170 -4.82 15.17 -7.18
C ARG A 170 -3.93 15.29 -8.41
N ARG A 171 -2.61 15.42 -8.24
CA ARG A 171 -1.65 15.43 -9.35
C ARG A 171 -1.72 14.18 -10.21
N GLN A 172 -1.85 13.01 -9.58
CA GLN A 172 -1.98 11.73 -10.29
C GLN A 172 -3.23 11.69 -11.17
N LEU A 173 -4.37 12.09 -10.63
CA LEU A 173 -5.62 12.19 -11.38
C LEU A 173 -5.53 13.25 -12.47
N GLU A 174 -5.05 14.46 -12.18
CA GLU A 174 -4.88 15.55 -13.15
C GLU A 174 -3.99 15.13 -14.33
N ASN A 175 -2.87 14.47 -14.06
CA ASN A 175 -1.92 13.99 -15.06
C ASN A 175 -2.27 12.62 -15.65
N ARG A 176 -3.38 12.01 -15.23
CA ARG A 176 -3.81 10.67 -15.67
C ARG A 176 -2.70 9.61 -15.51
N GLN A 177 -1.99 9.65 -14.39
CA GLN A 177 -0.93 8.70 -14.08
C GLN A 177 -1.49 7.44 -13.42
N LEU A 178 -1.06 6.27 -13.89
CA LEU A 178 -1.48 4.98 -13.32
C LEU A 178 -1.10 4.86 -11.83
N PRO A 179 -1.82 4.03 -11.05
CA PRO A 179 -1.38 3.63 -9.71
C PRO A 179 0.06 3.11 -9.74
N LEU A 180 0.87 3.52 -8.76
CA LEU A 180 2.24 3.02 -8.63
C LEU A 180 2.28 1.53 -8.23
N TYR A 181 1.26 1.08 -7.48
CA TYR A 181 1.15 -0.28 -6.94
C TYR A 181 -0.29 -0.82 -7.06
N PRO A 182 -0.79 -1.09 -8.27
CA PRO A 182 -2.17 -1.55 -8.49
C PRO A 182 -2.48 -2.87 -7.76
N GLU A 183 -1.49 -3.76 -7.61
CA GLU A 183 -1.62 -5.02 -6.88
C GLU A 183 -1.83 -4.81 -5.38
N LEU A 184 -1.19 -3.79 -4.80
CA LEU A 184 -1.39 -3.44 -3.39
C LEU A 184 -2.80 -2.89 -3.13
N GLU A 185 -3.36 -2.12 -4.07
CA GLU A 185 -4.75 -1.65 -3.97
C GLU A 185 -5.75 -2.82 -4.04
N GLN A 186 -5.51 -3.80 -4.92
CA GLN A 186 -6.34 -5.01 -5.00
C GLN A 186 -6.24 -5.85 -3.72
N LEU A 187 -5.02 -6.02 -3.19
CA LEU A 187 -4.78 -6.74 -1.94
C LEU A 187 -5.49 -6.08 -0.76
N HIS A 188 -5.40 -4.75 -0.63
CA HIS A 188 -6.11 -3.98 0.39
C HIS A 188 -7.62 -4.28 0.37
N SER A 189 -8.21 -4.28 -0.82
CA SER A 189 -9.64 -4.53 -0.98
C SER A 189 -10.04 -5.95 -0.61
N ALA A 190 -9.22 -6.96 -0.96
CA ALA A 190 -9.44 -8.34 -0.54
C ALA A 190 -9.36 -8.48 0.99
N ILE A 191 -8.39 -7.83 1.63
CA ILE A 191 -8.17 -7.89 3.08
C ILE A 191 -9.25 -7.14 3.86
N THR A 192 -9.82 -6.07 3.30
CA THR A 192 -10.88 -5.28 3.96
C THR A 192 -12.05 -6.17 4.39
N GLN A 193 -12.39 -7.21 3.61
CA GLN A 193 -13.45 -8.16 3.96
C GLN A 193 -13.12 -9.00 5.21
N LEU A 194 -11.82 -9.30 5.42
CA LEU A 194 -11.32 -10.10 6.54
C LEU A 194 -11.12 -9.27 7.80
N CYS A 195 -11.01 -7.94 7.68
CA CYS A 195 -10.76 -7.04 8.80
C CYS A 195 -11.85 -7.09 9.88
N GLN A 196 -13.08 -7.53 9.56
CA GLN A 196 -14.16 -7.58 10.55
C GLN A 196 -13.98 -8.70 11.59
N THR A 197 -13.25 -9.76 11.24
CA THR A 197 -13.15 -10.98 12.05
C THR A 197 -11.72 -11.41 12.33
N ASN A 198 -10.71 -10.78 11.70
CA ASN A 198 -9.32 -11.18 11.80
C ASN A 198 -8.41 -9.99 12.14
N HIS A 199 -7.77 -10.03 13.31
CA HIS A 199 -6.84 -9.00 13.78
C HIS A 199 -5.59 -8.86 12.88
N ALA A 200 -5.02 -9.98 12.42
CA ALA A 200 -3.86 -9.95 11.51
C ALA A 200 -4.23 -9.31 10.16
N ALA A 201 -5.46 -9.49 9.70
CA ALA A 201 -5.96 -8.79 8.51
C ALA A 201 -6.11 -7.28 8.76
N GLN A 202 -6.52 -6.85 9.95
CA GLN A 202 -6.56 -5.43 10.31
C GLN A 202 -5.16 -4.80 10.31
N GLU A 203 -4.16 -5.48 10.89
CA GLU A 203 -2.77 -5.02 10.88
C GLU A 203 -2.23 -4.90 9.45
N LEU A 204 -2.39 -5.95 8.64
CA LEU A 204 -1.94 -5.92 7.25
C LEU A 204 -2.66 -4.84 6.43
N ASN A 205 -3.95 -4.61 6.69
CA ASN A 205 -4.71 -3.52 6.06
C ASN A 205 -4.14 -2.14 6.41
N GLN A 206 -3.74 -1.93 7.67
CA GLN A 206 -3.08 -0.69 8.09
C GLN A 206 -1.70 -0.53 7.43
N ASP A 207 -0.91 -1.59 7.38
CA ASP A 207 0.41 -1.59 6.73
C ASP A 207 0.29 -1.29 5.22
N ILE A 208 -0.67 -1.90 4.53
CA ILE A 208 -0.93 -1.60 3.10
C ILE A 208 -1.41 -0.16 2.93
N LYS A 209 -2.29 0.35 3.80
CA LYS A 209 -2.68 1.76 3.78
C LYS A 209 -1.49 2.68 3.98
N GLN A 210 -0.50 2.33 4.81
CA GLN A 210 0.72 3.13 4.92
C GLN A 210 1.57 3.08 3.66
N LEU A 211 1.78 1.89 3.08
CA LEU A 211 2.55 1.71 1.83
C LEU A 211 1.92 2.47 0.65
N LEU A 212 0.59 2.41 0.54
CA LEU A 212 -0.18 3.19 -0.44
C LEU A 212 -0.24 4.68 -0.10
N GLY A 213 0.18 5.07 1.11
CA GLY A 213 0.10 6.41 1.67
C GLY A 213 -1.35 6.89 1.77
N TRP A 214 -2.24 6.07 2.32
CA TRP A 214 -3.65 6.36 2.62
C TRP A 214 -3.90 6.59 4.12
N ALA A 215 -2.98 6.18 4.99
CA ALA A 215 -3.04 6.43 6.43
C ALA A 215 -1.86 7.31 6.89
N ASN A 216 -2.13 8.20 7.85
CA ASN A 216 -1.12 9.10 8.43
C ASN A 216 -0.48 8.56 9.71
N GLU A 217 -1.04 7.49 10.28
CA GLU A 217 -0.49 6.91 11.48
C GLU A 217 0.72 6.08 11.08
N ILE A 218 1.91 6.59 11.40
CA ILE A 218 3.01 5.72 11.78
C ILE A 218 2.51 5.12 13.09
N PRO A 219 2.13 3.83 13.15
CA PRO A 219 1.91 3.20 14.43
C PRO A 219 3.24 3.40 15.13
N THR A 220 3.23 4.00 16.31
CA THR A 220 4.28 3.74 17.28
C THR A 220 4.17 2.26 17.63
N ARG A 221 4.52 1.39 16.68
CA ARG A 221 4.83 -0.01 16.94
C ARG A 221 6.02 0.13 17.87
N GLN A 222 5.78 -0.08 19.16
CA GLN A 222 6.85 -0.50 20.04
C GLN A 222 7.52 -1.63 19.28
N LEU A 223 8.78 -1.39 18.87
CA LEU A 223 9.60 -2.43 18.27
C LEU A 223 9.44 -3.63 19.19
N ASN A 224 8.89 -4.72 18.64
CA ASN A 224 8.82 -5.96 19.40
C ASN A 224 10.24 -6.19 19.94
N PRO A 225 10.44 -6.27 21.27
CA PRO A 225 11.77 -6.46 21.85
C PRO A 225 12.50 -7.66 21.22
N ASP A 226 11.75 -8.66 20.77
CA ASP A 226 12.26 -9.84 20.05
C ASP A 226 12.83 -9.54 18.66
N LEU A 227 12.60 -8.34 18.13
CA LEU A 227 13.13 -7.83 16.85
C LEU A 227 14.23 -6.78 17.03
N ALA A 228 14.66 -6.50 18.27
CA ALA A 228 15.71 -5.52 18.55
C ALA A 228 17.01 -5.83 17.78
N TRP A 229 17.30 -7.12 17.55
CA TRP A 229 18.47 -7.60 16.81
C TRP A 229 18.53 -7.10 15.35
N ILE A 230 17.40 -6.69 14.75
CA ILE A 230 17.38 -6.15 13.37
C ILE A 230 18.23 -4.88 13.28
N ASN A 231 18.26 -4.09 14.35
CA ASN A 231 19.05 -2.86 14.40
C ASN A 231 20.57 -3.13 14.39
N ASP A 232 20.99 -4.34 14.74
CA ASP A 232 22.40 -4.73 14.80
C ASP A 232 22.95 -5.17 13.43
N ILE A 233 22.07 -5.48 12.45
CA ILE A 233 22.47 -6.02 11.13
C ILE A 233 23.50 -5.10 10.45
N THR A 234 23.22 -3.79 10.40
CA THR A 234 24.11 -2.81 9.76
C THR A 234 25.44 -2.72 10.48
N ALA A 235 25.43 -2.68 11.81
CA ALA A 235 26.64 -2.59 12.63
C ALA A 235 27.53 -3.83 12.50
N LEU A 236 26.92 -5.02 12.39
CA LEU A 236 27.64 -6.28 12.19
C LEU A 236 28.21 -6.42 10.78
N GLY A 237 27.57 -5.80 9.79
CA GLY A 237 28.04 -5.80 8.41
C GLY A 237 29.16 -4.78 8.14
N ASP A 238 29.04 -3.56 8.68
CA ASP A 238 30.01 -2.48 8.44
C ASP A 238 31.29 -2.69 9.26
N ARG A 239 32.35 -3.08 8.56
CA ARG A 239 33.69 -3.28 9.14
C ARG A 239 34.65 -2.17 8.76
N SER A 240 34.27 -0.92 9.04
CA SER A 240 35.24 0.17 9.04
C SER A 240 36.27 -0.05 10.17
N LYS A 241 37.57 0.07 9.86
CA LYS A 241 38.70 -0.27 10.75
C LYS A 241 38.71 0.48 12.10
N GLU A 242 37.85 1.49 12.28
CA GLU A 242 37.83 2.39 13.43
C GLU A 242 36.99 1.86 14.60
N LEU A 243 36.14 0.83 14.40
CA LEU A 243 35.21 0.32 15.42
C LEU A 243 35.57 -1.05 16.03
N ASP A 244 36.57 -1.75 15.50
CA ASP A 244 36.94 -3.12 15.93
C ASP A 244 37.93 -3.10 17.13
N THR A 245 37.56 -2.46 18.25
CA THR A 245 38.31 -2.62 19.50
C THR A 245 37.98 -3.97 20.15
N GLY A 246 38.87 -4.95 19.99
CA GLY A 246 38.90 -6.17 20.82
C GLY A 246 38.29 -7.45 20.22
N LYS A 247 37.75 -7.43 18.99
CA LYS A 247 37.30 -8.65 18.30
C LYS A 247 38.28 -9.07 17.20
N SER A 248 38.53 -10.39 17.07
CA SER A 248 39.32 -10.91 15.96
C SER A 248 38.52 -10.86 14.65
N ASN A 249 39.22 -10.83 13.52
CA ASN A 249 38.58 -10.87 12.19
C ASN A 249 37.62 -12.04 12.00
N TYR A 250 37.92 -13.16 12.66
CA TYR A 250 37.12 -14.37 12.66
C TYR A 250 35.80 -14.18 13.42
N GLN A 251 35.85 -13.66 14.66
CA GLN A 251 34.65 -13.48 15.49
C GLN A 251 33.62 -12.56 14.83
N ALA A 252 34.07 -11.44 14.26
CA ALA A 252 33.18 -10.49 13.60
C ALA A 252 32.59 -11.05 12.28
N GLY A 253 33.29 -11.93 11.58
CA GLY A 253 32.73 -12.65 10.42
C GLY A 253 31.59 -13.58 10.86
N THR A 254 31.85 -14.37 11.91
CA THR A 254 30.85 -15.27 12.48
C THR A 254 29.62 -14.53 13.03
N ASP A 255 29.80 -13.37 13.65
CA ASP A 255 28.69 -12.55 14.15
C ASP A 255 27.79 -12.09 12.98
N PHE A 256 28.38 -11.68 11.85
CA PHE A 256 27.64 -11.31 10.64
C PHE A 256 26.92 -12.52 10.00
N GLU A 257 27.57 -13.68 9.91
CA GLU A 257 26.88 -14.89 9.45
C GLU A 257 25.67 -15.24 10.32
N ASN A 258 25.82 -15.13 11.65
CA ASN A 258 24.75 -15.43 12.60
C ASN A 258 23.56 -14.48 12.45
N ILE A 259 23.80 -13.18 12.27
CA ILE A 259 22.70 -12.23 12.08
C ILE A 259 21.97 -12.48 10.75
N VAL A 260 22.69 -12.85 9.70
CA VAL A 260 22.09 -13.23 8.41
C VAL A 260 21.25 -14.51 8.52
N ARG A 261 21.71 -15.52 9.29
CA ARG A 261 20.91 -16.73 9.58
C ARG A 261 19.63 -16.39 10.35
N ASN A 262 19.71 -15.49 11.34
CA ASN A 262 18.53 -15.01 12.07
C ASN A 262 17.54 -14.30 11.14
N SER A 263 18.03 -13.45 10.23
CA SER A 263 17.21 -12.80 9.20
C SER A 263 16.48 -13.80 8.32
N LEU A 264 17.17 -14.80 7.79
CA LEU A 264 16.54 -15.82 6.95
C LEU A 264 15.53 -16.66 7.74
N LYS A 265 15.84 -17.04 8.99
CA LYS A 265 14.90 -17.73 9.87
C LYS A 265 13.64 -16.89 10.13
N PHE A 266 13.80 -15.60 10.37
CA PHE A 266 12.69 -14.66 10.55
C PHE A 266 11.81 -14.56 9.29
N LEU A 267 12.42 -14.60 8.10
CA LEU A 267 11.71 -14.64 6.82
C LEU A 267 11.06 -16.01 6.51
N GLY A 268 11.16 -16.98 7.43
CA GLY A 268 10.51 -18.30 7.31
C GLY A 268 11.38 -19.39 6.68
N PHE A 269 12.69 -19.18 6.51
CA PHE A 269 13.60 -20.23 6.05
C PHE A 269 13.98 -21.20 7.17
N THR A 270 14.14 -22.47 6.83
CA THR A 270 14.72 -23.48 7.72
C THR A 270 16.23 -23.55 7.52
N ILE A 271 16.99 -23.02 8.49
CA ILE A 271 18.46 -23.07 8.48
C ILE A 271 18.94 -24.47 8.84
N ASP A 272 19.79 -25.05 7.99
CA ASP A 272 20.48 -26.29 8.30
C ASP A 272 21.81 -25.99 8.99
N TYR A 273 21.88 -26.34 10.27
CA TYR A 273 23.03 -26.13 11.13
C TYR A 273 24.00 -27.30 11.19
N SER A 274 23.72 -28.40 10.50
CA SER A 274 24.56 -29.59 10.58
C SER A 274 25.99 -29.34 10.06
N HIS A 275 26.24 -28.20 9.39
CA HIS A 275 27.49 -27.86 8.71
C HIS A 275 27.93 -26.40 8.97
N LYS A 276 27.72 -25.90 10.19
CA LYS A 276 28.10 -24.53 10.60
C LYS A 276 29.57 -24.19 10.30
N GLY A 277 29.79 -22.94 9.88
CA GLY A 277 31.06 -22.32 9.47
C GLY A 277 32.26 -22.54 10.40
N GLY A 278 33.40 -22.70 9.75
CA GLY A 278 34.74 -23.09 10.21
C GLY A 278 35.59 -23.38 8.95
N ALA A 279 36.80 -23.94 9.07
CA ALA A 279 37.59 -24.33 7.89
C ALA A 279 36.84 -25.41 7.07
N GLY A 280 36.12 -25.00 6.02
CA GLY A 280 35.34 -25.87 5.13
C GLY A 280 33.82 -25.88 5.31
N GLY A 281 33.25 -25.02 6.17
CA GLY A 281 31.79 -24.90 6.35
C GLY A 281 31.18 -23.83 5.44
N LEU A 282 29.97 -24.08 4.93
CA LEU A 282 29.19 -23.12 4.14
C LEU A 282 28.49 -22.14 5.09
N ASP A 283 28.54 -20.84 4.79
CA ASP A 283 27.97 -19.82 5.68
C ASP A 283 26.46 -19.96 5.83
N LEU A 284 25.75 -20.21 4.72
CA LEU A 284 24.29 -20.34 4.71
C LEU A 284 23.85 -21.59 3.95
N PHE A 285 23.04 -22.41 4.60
CA PHE A 285 22.27 -23.45 3.94
C PHE A 285 20.85 -23.46 4.48
N CYS A 286 19.87 -23.29 3.59
CA CYS A 286 18.45 -23.40 3.92
C CYS A 286 17.83 -24.54 3.11
N SER A 287 17.03 -25.37 3.75
CA SER A 287 16.33 -26.49 3.09
C SER A 287 14.91 -26.16 2.66
N GLN A 288 14.29 -25.15 3.28
CA GLN A 288 12.92 -24.71 3.07
C GLN A 288 12.84 -23.17 3.11
N PRO A 289 11.88 -22.53 2.42
CA PRO A 289 10.85 -23.15 1.55
C PRO A 289 11.40 -23.72 0.24
N TYR A 290 12.64 -23.41 -0.09
CA TYR A 290 13.40 -24.03 -1.17
C TYR A 290 14.89 -24.08 -0.80
N PRO A 291 15.68 -24.95 -1.46
CA PRO A 291 17.12 -25.03 -1.24
C PRO A 291 17.81 -23.70 -1.56
N LEU A 292 18.55 -23.17 -0.59
CA LEU A 292 19.37 -21.97 -0.74
C LEU A 292 20.75 -22.23 -0.15
N VAL A 293 21.79 -21.98 -0.93
CA VAL A 293 23.18 -21.94 -0.46
C VAL A 293 23.68 -20.50 -0.53
N GLY A 294 24.47 -20.08 0.45
CA GLY A 294 24.99 -18.73 0.44
C GLY A 294 26.28 -18.50 1.21
N GLU A 295 26.93 -17.42 0.84
CA GLU A 295 28.17 -16.92 1.42
C GLU A 295 27.96 -15.51 1.97
N CYS A 296 28.46 -15.25 3.17
CA CYS A 296 28.36 -13.98 3.86
C CYS A 296 29.70 -13.26 3.79
N LYS A 297 29.67 -11.96 3.46
CA LYS A 297 30.88 -11.15 3.48
C LYS A 297 30.68 -9.81 4.15
N ALA A 298 31.14 -9.72 5.39
CA ALA A 298 31.24 -8.45 6.11
C ALA A 298 32.42 -7.59 5.60
N GLY A 299 32.28 -6.26 5.70
CA GLY A 299 33.29 -5.27 5.32
C GLY A 299 33.06 -4.58 3.98
N LYS A 300 34.00 -3.71 3.58
CA LYS A 300 33.81 -2.71 2.49
C LYS A 300 33.76 -3.25 1.07
N LYS A 301 34.21 -4.48 0.82
CA LYS A 301 34.29 -5.08 -0.52
C LYS A 301 33.90 -6.54 -0.47
N ILE A 302 33.26 -7.00 -1.55
CA ILE A 302 32.98 -8.42 -1.76
C ILE A 302 33.84 -8.90 -2.94
N PRO A 303 34.94 -9.64 -2.67
CA PRO A 303 35.85 -10.11 -3.71
C PRO A 303 35.28 -11.31 -4.47
N ASN A 304 35.79 -11.56 -5.68
CA ASN A 304 35.42 -12.71 -6.50
C ASN A 304 35.60 -14.06 -5.79
N ASN A 305 36.58 -14.17 -4.89
CA ASN A 305 36.79 -15.39 -4.10
C ASN A 305 35.55 -15.84 -3.32
N THR A 306 34.63 -14.92 -2.99
CA THR A 306 33.36 -15.25 -2.34
C THR A 306 32.48 -16.14 -3.23
N ALA A 307 32.42 -15.86 -4.54
CA ALA A 307 31.69 -16.71 -5.49
C ALA A 307 32.39 -18.07 -5.70
N VAL A 308 33.72 -18.07 -5.72
CA VAL A 308 34.51 -19.31 -5.83
C VAL A 308 34.26 -20.22 -4.62
N GLN A 309 34.25 -19.65 -3.41
CA GLN A 309 33.93 -20.35 -2.17
C GLN A 309 32.51 -20.89 -2.19
N LEU A 310 31.52 -20.08 -2.56
CA LEU A 310 30.12 -20.49 -2.65
C LEU A 310 29.93 -21.70 -3.56
N LEU A 311 30.52 -21.67 -4.76
CA LEU A 311 30.41 -22.77 -5.71
C LEU A 311 31.09 -24.03 -5.20
N ASN A 312 32.32 -23.91 -4.67
CA ASN A 312 33.07 -25.05 -4.16
C ASN A 312 32.36 -25.70 -2.97
N LEU A 313 32.05 -24.92 -1.94
CA LEU A 313 31.41 -25.41 -0.72
C LEU A 313 29.97 -25.85 -0.96
N GLY A 314 29.23 -25.15 -1.82
CA GLY A 314 27.90 -25.56 -2.25
C GLY A 314 27.91 -26.92 -2.95
N THR A 315 28.88 -27.16 -3.83
CA THR A 315 29.03 -28.45 -4.54
C THR A 315 29.34 -29.57 -3.56
N ILE A 316 30.31 -29.35 -2.67
CA ILE A 316 30.71 -30.32 -1.63
C ILE A 316 29.52 -30.63 -0.72
N ARG A 317 28.77 -29.61 -0.31
CA ARG A 317 27.67 -29.75 0.66
C ARG A 317 26.47 -30.48 0.08
N LEU A 318 26.10 -30.17 -1.16
CA LEU A 318 25.00 -30.83 -1.85
C LEU A 318 25.40 -32.21 -2.38
N ASN A 319 26.71 -32.47 -2.51
CA ASN A 319 27.28 -33.68 -3.10
C ASN A 319 26.74 -34.00 -4.51
N ASP A 320 26.30 -32.95 -5.23
CA ASP A 320 25.69 -33.04 -6.55
C ASP A 320 25.80 -31.67 -7.26
N GLU A 321 26.60 -31.62 -8.32
CA GLU A 321 26.80 -30.42 -9.12
C GLU A 321 25.55 -30.01 -9.91
N GLN A 322 24.72 -30.96 -10.34
CA GLN A 322 23.46 -30.67 -11.03
C GLN A 322 22.42 -30.08 -10.07
N LEU A 323 22.39 -30.58 -8.83
CA LEU A 323 21.55 -30.01 -7.78
C LEU A 323 21.98 -28.59 -7.42
N LEU A 324 23.29 -28.30 -7.39
CA LEU A 324 23.79 -26.93 -7.18
C LEU A 324 23.29 -25.98 -8.27
N LYS A 325 23.26 -26.41 -9.55
CA LYS A 325 22.76 -25.57 -10.65
C LYS A 325 21.31 -25.14 -10.42
N GLN A 326 20.47 -26.03 -9.90
CA GLN A 326 19.06 -25.78 -9.59
C GLN A 326 18.83 -25.03 -8.27
N THR A 327 19.79 -25.09 -7.35
CA THR A 327 19.71 -24.45 -6.02
C THR A 327 19.90 -22.94 -6.12
N THR A 328 19.14 -22.17 -5.33
CA THR A 328 19.32 -20.72 -5.23
C THR A 328 20.67 -20.40 -4.59
N LYS A 329 21.47 -19.55 -5.24
CA LYS A 329 22.80 -19.14 -4.77
C LYS A 329 22.74 -17.69 -4.35
N LEU A 330 23.16 -17.39 -3.14
CA LEU A 330 23.02 -16.06 -2.56
C LEU A 330 24.33 -15.58 -1.92
N ILE A 331 24.77 -14.39 -2.30
CA ILE A 331 25.88 -13.69 -1.66
C ILE A 331 25.33 -12.47 -0.93
N ILE A 332 25.63 -12.34 0.36
CA ILE A 332 25.14 -11.24 1.20
C ILE A 332 26.32 -10.49 1.81
N GLY A 333 26.35 -9.18 1.63
CA GLY A 333 27.35 -8.33 2.26
C GLY A 333 27.13 -6.84 1.99
N PRO A 334 27.49 -5.94 2.92
CA PRO A 334 27.36 -4.50 2.71
C PRO A 334 28.47 -3.91 1.84
N GLY A 335 29.52 -4.67 1.56
CA GLY A 335 30.65 -4.20 0.76
C GLY A 335 30.35 -4.11 -0.73
N GLU A 336 30.99 -3.17 -1.42
CA GLU A 336 30.80 -3.03 -2.87
C GLU A 336 31.32 -4.29 -3.61
N PRO A 337 30.48 -4.96 -4.43
CA PRO A 337 30.88 -6.14 -5.20
C PRO A 337 31.90 -5.76 -6.28
N THR A 338 33.00 -6.52 -6.36
CA THR A 338 33.97 -6.33 -7.44
C THR A 338 33.37 -6.63 -8.82
N LYS A 339 33.92 -6.04 -9.89
CA LYS A 339 33.47 -6.31 -11.28
C LYS A 339 33.48 -7.80 -11.62
N GLN A 340 34.55 -8.50 -11.26
CA GLN A 340 34.70 -9.94 -11.45
C GLN A 340 33.62 -10.75 -10.71
N LEU A 341 33.29 -10.35 -9.47
CA LEU A 341 32.22 -10.99 -8.72
C LEU A 341 30.86 -10.83 -9.42
N LYS A 342 30.57 -9.63 -9.95
CA LYS A 342 29.32 -9.38 -10.70
C LYS A 342 29.25 -10.26 -11.94
N GLU A 343 30.34 -10.35 -12.70
CA GLU A 343 30.45 -11.22 -13.87
C GLU A 343 30.24 -12.71 -13.51
N ALA A 344 30.89 -13.19 -12.44
CA ALA A 344 30.72 -14.55 -11.94
C ALA A 344 29.29 -14.83 -11.46
N ALA A 345 28.68 -13.88 -10.74
CA ALA A 345 27.31 -13.99 -10.27
C ALA A 345 26.32 -14.08 -11.44
N THR A 346 26.50 -13.27 -12.49
CA THR A 346 25.70 -13.37 -13.72
C THR A 346 25.89 -14.72 -14.41
N LEU A 347 27.14 -15.17 -14.57
CA LEU A 347 27.46 -16.42 -15.26
C LEU A 347 26.86 -17.66 -14.56
N HIS A 348 26.85 -17.66 -13.22
CA HIS A 348 26.46 -18.81 -12.41
C HIS A 348 25.06 -18.67 -11.77
N GLY A 349 24.31 -17.61 -12.11
CA GLY A 349 22.97 -17.38 -11.58
C GLY A 349 22.94 -17.17 -10.06
N MET A 350 23.86 -16.37 -9.54
CA MET A 350 23.90 -15.99 -8.12
C MET A 350 23.22 -14.64 -7.90
N ALA A 351 22.40 -14.54 -6.85
CA ALA A 351 21.90 -13.27 -6.37
C ALA A 351 22.93 -12.62 -5.45
N ILE A 352 23.08 -11.30 -5.55
CA ILE A 352 23.89 -10.50 -4.62
C ILE A 352 22.95 -9.53 -3.91
N ILE A 353 22.89 -9.61 -2.58
CA ILE A 353 22.26 -8.61 -1.73
C ILE A 353 23.38 -7.72 -1.17
N ASN A 354 23.46 -6.52 -1.73
CA ASN A 354 24.38 -5.47 -1.30
C ASN A 354 23.57 -4.18 -1.06
N PRO A 355 23.16 -3.91 0.19
CA PRO A 355 22.38 -2.74 0.55
C PRO A 355 23.18 -1.44 0.53
#